data_AF-A0A7X3LG15-F1
#
_entry.id   AF-A0A7X3LG15-F1
#
_cell.length_a   1.000
_cell.length_b   1.000
_cell.length_c   1.000
_cell.angle_alpha   90.00
_cell.angle_beta   90.00
_cell.angle_gamma   90.00
#
_symmetry.space_group_name_H-M   'P 1'
#
loop_
_entity.id
_entity.type
_entity.pdbx_description
1 polymer ?
#
loop_
_entity_poly.entity_id
_entity_poly.type
_entity_poly.pdbx_seq_one_letter_code
_entity_poly.pdbx_strand_id
1 'polypeptide(L)' 'MPRPFEPYADALRTAREIVREQAGAIVESAVQANPQAYDEACNVLVVRIAQAIVDAGEVAALYRRDHEAA' A
#
# COMPACT_ATOMS: atom_id res chain seq x y z
N MET A 1 -13.12 3.27 -20.84
CA MET A 1 -13.82 3.22 -19.53
C MET A 1 -12.95 2.44 -18.57
N PRO A 2 -12.42 3.06 -17.51
CA PRO A 2 -11.73 2.32 -16.44
C PRO A 2 -12.73 1.38 -15.76
N ARG A 3 -12.30 0.16 -15.43
CA ARG A 3 -13.19 -0.85 -14.84
C ARG A 3 -13.40 -0.57 -13.35
N PRO A 4 -14.60 -0.82 -12.79
CA PRO A 4 -14.92 -0.51 -11.38
C PRO A 4 -14.00 -1.18 -10.34
N PHE A 5 -13.22 -2.20 -10.71
CA PHE A 5 -12.26 -2.89 -9.84
C PHE A 5 -10.79 -2.50 -10.08
N GLU A 6 -10.52 -1.65 -11.06
CA GLU A 6 -9.17 -1.26 -11.48
C GLU A 6 -8.39 -0.51 -10.38
N PRO A 7 -8.98 0.44 -9.63
CA PRO A 7 -8.26 1.13 -8.55
C PRO A 7 -7.79 0.18 -7.44
N TYR A 8 -8.61 -0.82 -7.08
CA TYR A 8 -8.24 -1.81 -6.06
C TYR A 8 -7.20 -2.81 -6.58
N ALA A 9 -7.25 -3.17 -7.86
CA ALA A 9 -6.22 -3.97 -8.49
C ALA A 9 -4.86 -3.23 -8.51
N ASP A 10 -4.89 -1.92 -8.73
CA ASP A 10 -3.71 -1.07 -8.66
C ASP A 10 -3.18 -0.96 -7.23
N ALA A 11 -4.05 -0.81 -6.24
CA ALA A 11 -3.67 -0.84 -4.81
C ALA A 11 -2.91 -2.12 -4.45
N LEU A 12 -3.37 -3.28 -4.92
CA LEU A 12 -2.71 -4.57 -4.69
C LEU A 12 -1.34 -4.65 -5.38
N ARG A 13 -1.17 -4.03 -6.55
CA ARG A 13 0.12 -3.95 -7.23
C ARG A 13 1.08 -3.07 -6.44
N THR A 14 0.64 -1.88 -6.04
CA THR A 14 1.41 -0.95 -5.21
C THR A 14 1.81 -1.60 -3.88
N ALA A 15 0.89 -2.29 -3.20
CA ALA A 15 1.19 -3.01 -1.97
C ALA A 15 2.29 -4.07 -2.16
N ARG A 16 2.28 -4.82 -3.28
CA ARG A 16 3.34 -5.79 -3.60
C ARG A 16 4.70 -5.11 -3.82
N GLU A 17 4.71 -3.94 -4.45
CA GLU A 17 5.93 -3.15 -4.65
C GLU A 17 6.47 -2.62 -3.32
N ILE A 18 5.61 -2.09 -2.46
CA ILE A 18 5.97 -1.64 -1.11
C ILE A 18 6.60 -2.80 -0.31
N VAL A 19 6.00 -3.99 -0.35
CA VAL A 19 6.58 -5.18 0.32
C VAL A 19 7.98 -5.49 -0.22
N ARG A 20 8.17 -5.46 -1.54
CA ARG A 20 9.49 -5.71 -2.16
C ARG A 20 10.53 -4.68 -1.73
N GLU A 21 10.15 -3.41 -1.66
CA GLU A 21 11.02 -2.32 -1.21
C GLU A 21 11.40 -2.45 0.26
N GLN A 22 10.45 -2.79 1.13
CA GLN A 22 10.65 -2.78 2.59
C GLN A 22 11.20 -4.09 3.15
N ALA A 23 11.07 -5.21 2.44
CA ALA A 23 11.51 -6.52 2.91
C ALA A 23 13.00 -6.55 3.29
N GLY A 24 13.85 -5.80 2.56
CA GLY A 24 15.28 -5.72 2.85
C GLY A 24 15.57 -5.17 4.26
N ALA A 25 14.93 -4.06 4.63
CA ALA A 25 15.12 -3.42 5.93
C ALA A 25 14.65 -4.32 7.08
N ILE A 26 13.52 -5.01 6.92
CA ILE A 26 12.97 -5.94 7.92
C ILE A 26 13.91 -7.14 8.12
N VAL A 27 14.42 -7.71 7.02
CA VAL A 27 15.35 -8.84 7.10
C VAL A 27 16.68 -8.40 7.73
N GLU A 28 17.19 -7.22 7.34
CA GLU A 28 18.42 -6.67 7.91
C GLU A 28 18.30 -6.46 9.43
N SER A 29 17.22 -5.82 9.89
CA SER A 29 17.01 -5.59 11.32
C SER A 29 16.81 -6.90 12.11
N ALA A 30 16.16 -7.90 11.51
CA ALA A 30 16.02 -9.22 12.10
C ALA A 30 17.36 -9.94 12.24
N VAL A 31 18.20 -9.90 11.20
CA VAL A 31 19.55 -10.50 11.21
C VAL A 31 20.45 -9.81 12.23
N GLN A 32 20.34 -8.49 12.38
CA GLN A 32 21.07 -7.72 13.38
C GLN A 32 20.53 -7.90 14.81
N ALA A 33 19.43 -8.65 14.99
CA ALA A 33 18.73 -8.83 16.25
C ALA A 33 18.41 -7.49 16.94
N ASN A 34 18.00 -6.49 16.17
CA ASN A 34 17.63 -5.16 16.64
C ASN A 34 16.09 -5.02 16.66
N PRO A 35 15.43 -5.22 17.82
CA PRO A 35 13.97 -5.25 17.89
C PRO A 35 13.33 -3.90 17.56
N GLN A 36 13.96 -2.79 17.98
CA GLN A 36 13.45 -1.45 17.72
C GLN A 36 13.47 -1.13 16.21
N ALA A 37 14.56 -1.46 15.53
CA ALA A 37 14.65 -1.27 14.07
C ALA A 37 13.67 -2.19 13.32
N TYR A 38 13.45 -3.40 13.82
CA TYR A 38 12.49 -4.34 13.24
C TYR A 38 11.04 -3.85 13.37
N ASP A 39 10.66 -3.37 14.55
CA ASP A 39 9.33 -2.81 14.80
C ASP A 39 9.08 -1.57 13.95
N GLU A 40 10.07 -0.69 13.82
CA GLU A 40 9.99 0.50 12.96
C GLU A 40 9.83 0.11 11.48
N ALA A 41 10.63 -0.84 10.98
CA ALA A 41 10.53 -1.31 9.60
C ALA A 41 9.16 -1.96 9.31
N CYS A 42 8.62 -2.71 10.28
CA CYS A 42 7.28 -3.26 10.20
C CYS A 42 6.21 -2.16 10.18
N ASN A 43 6.35 -1.14 11.03
CA ASN A 43 5.41 -0.02 11.10
C ASN A 43 5.37 0.74 9.77
N VAL A 44 6.53 1.10 9.22
CA VAL A 44 6.64 1.75 7.92
C VAL A 44 5.95 0.94 6.82
N LEU A 45 6.16 -0.38 6.78
CA LEU A 45 5.49 -1.27 5.83
C LEU A 45 3.96 -1.20 5.96
N VAL A 46 3.45 -1.33 7.19
CA VAL A 46 2.00 -1.31 7.46
C VAL A 46 1.39 0.03 7.07
N VAL A 47 2.01 1.14 7.46
CA VAL A 47 1.52 2.49 7.15
C VAL A 47 1.48 2.72 5.64
N ARG A 48 2.53 2.36 4.90
CA ARG A 48 2.56 2.55 3.44
C ARG A 48 1.50 1.70 2.72
N ILE A 49 1.26 0.46 3.16
CA ILE A 49 0.18 -0.37 2.60
C ILE A 49 -1.19 0.22 2.92
N ALA A 50 -1.41 0.65 4.17
CA ALA A 50 -2.66 1.29 4.57
C ALA A 50 -2.94 2.54 3.73
N GLN A 51 -1.92 3.38 3.51
CA GLN A 51 -2.03 4.56 2.66
C GLN A 51 -2.42 4.19 1.23
N ALA A 52 -1.76 3.20 0.62
CA ALA A 52 -2.07 2.77 -0.74
C ALA A 52 -3.53 2.27 -0.89
N ILE A 53 -4.09 1.64 0.15
CA ILE A 53 -5.49 1.21 0.17
C ILE A 53 -6.44 2.40 0.28
N VAL A 54 -6.13 3.36 1.16
CA VAL A 54 -6.93 4.59 1.32
C VAL A 54 -6.93 5.38 0.02
N ASP A 55 -5.77 5.61 -0.58
CA ASP A 55 -5.62 6.33 -1.85
C ASP A 55 -6.44 5.68 -2.97
N ALA A 56 -6.39 4.35 -3.08
CA ALA A 56 -7.19 3.62 -4.04
C ALA A 56 -8.71 3.74 -3.79
N GLY A 57 -9.12 3.77 -2.51
CA GLY A 57 -10.49 4.03 -2.11
C GLY A 57 -10.97 5.42 -2.49
N GLU A 58 -10.14 6.45 -2.29
CA GLU A 58 -10.43 7.83 -2.69
C GLU A 58 -10.56 7.95 -4.21
N VAL A 59 -9.64 7.35 -4.96
CA VAL A 59 -9.68 7.30 -6.44
C VAL A 59 -10.94 6.59 -6.93
N ALA A 60 -11.30 5.44 -6.33
CA ALA A 60 -12.53 4.73 -6.67
C ALA A 60 -13.80 5.55 -6.36
N ALA A 61 -13.81 6.31 -5.27
CA ALA A 61 -14.92 7.19 -4.92
C ALA A 61 -15.06 8.37 -5.90
N LEU A 62 -13.94 8.96 -6.34
CA LEU A 62 -13.92 10.00 -7.36
C LEU A 62 -14.49 9.49 -8.69
N TYR A 63 -14.01 8.33 -9.17
CA TYR A 63 -14.53 7.72 -10.39
C TYR A 63 -16.04 7.45 -10.34
N ARG A 64 -16.57 7.05 -9.17
CA ARG A 64 -18.01 6.82 -9.00
C ARG A 64 -18.81 8.12 -9.14
N ARG A 65 -18.36 9.21 -8.50
CA ARG A 65 -19.05 10.51 -8.57
C ARG A 65 -19.08 11.07 -9.99
N ASP A 66 -17.96 10.99 -10.71
CA ASP A 66 -17.87 11.47 -12.10
C ASP A 66 -18.79 10.66 -13.03
N HIS A 67 -19.00 9.37 -12.73
CA HIS A 67 -19.88 8.50 -13.51
C HIS A 67 -21.37 8.64 -13.16
N GLU A 68 -21.70 9.10 -11.95
CA GLU A 68 -23.07 9.43 -11.53
C GLU A 68 -23.53 10.82 -12.00
N ALA A 69 -22.59 11.73 -12.30
CA ALA A 69 -22.85 13.09 -12.76
C ALA A 69 -22.95 13.26 -14.29
N ALA A 70 -22.69 12.18 -15.06
CA ALA A 70 -22.70 12.15 -16.52
C ALA A 70 -23.90 11.35 -17.07
#